data_AF-A0A068SY88-F1
#
_entry.id   AF-A0A068SY88-F1
#
_cell.length_a   1.000
_cell.length_b   1.000
_cell.length_c   1.000
_cell.angle_alpha   90.00
_cell.angle_beta   90.00
_cell.angle_gamma   90.00
#
_symmetry.space_group_name_H-M   'P 1'
#
loop_
_entity.id
_entity.type
_entity.pdbx_description
1 polymer ?
#
loop_
_entity_poly.entity_id
_entity_poly.type
_entity_poly.pdbx_seq_one_letter_code
_entity_poly.pdbx_strand_id
1 'polypeptide(L)'
;MSKFPLLVFAASLAAFTTTGGYAIAPREWYDPACNIKGNVSISSRERIFHVLGQLDYNATIISRQYGERSFCSEDEAQSAGWRKATR
;
A
#
# COMPACT_ATOMS: atom_id res chain seq x y z
N MET A 1 25.80 0.21 -31.22
CA MET A 1 25.45 0.76 -29.89
C MET A 1 25.79 -0.29 -28.84
N SER A 2 26.59 0.07 -27.83
CA SER A 2 27.08 -0.89 -26.82
C SER A 2 25.92 -1.41 -25.96
N LYS A 3 25.78 -2.74 -25.86
CA LYS A 3 24.79 -3.43 -25.01
C LYS A 3 25.23 -3.53 -23.54
N PHE A 4 26.46 -3.09 -23.25
CA PHE A 4 27.06 -3.14 -21.91
C PHE A 4 26.22 -2.49 -20.80
N PRO A 5 25.67 -1.26 -20.95
CA PRO A 5 24.86 -0.66 -19.88
C PRO A 5 23.59 -1.46 -19.59
N LEU A 6 22.94 -2.03 -20.61
CA LEU A 6 21.76 -2.88 -20.42
C LEU A 6 22.07 -4.16 -19.65
N LEU A 7 23.21 -4.79 -19.92
CA LEU A 7 23.66 -5.98 -19.19
C LEU A 7 23.94 -5.68 -17.72
N VAL A 8 24.60 -4.55 -17.43
CA VAL A 8 24.87 -4.14 -16.05
C VAL A 8 23.58 -3.85 -15.30
N PHE A 9 22.63 -3.13 -15.91
CA PHE A 9 21.33 -2.88 -15.29
C PHE A 9 20.56 -4.17 -14.99
N ALA A 10 20.53 -5.12 -15.93
CA ALA A 10 19.87 -6.40 -15.75
C ALA A 10 20.51 -7.24 -14.63
N ALA A 11 21.84 -7.29 -14.58
CA ALA A 11 22.57 -8.00 -13.53
C ALA A 11 22.33 -7.39 -12.13
N SER A 12 22.30 -6.06 -12.03
CA SER A 12 22.02 -5.35 -10.78
C SER A 12 20.59 -5.59 -10.29
N LEU A 13 19.59 -5.56 -11.19
CA LEU A 13 18.21 -5.89 -10.83
C LEU A 13 18.08 -7.33 -10.34
N ALA A 14 18.74 -8.28 -11.01
CA ALA A 14 18.74 -9.69 -10.61
C ALA A 14 19.40 -9.91 -9.24
N ALA A 15 20.52 -9.23 -8.96
CA ALA A 15 21.17 -9.26 -7.65
C ALA A 15 20.27 -8.67 -6.55
N PHE A 16 19.57 -7.57 -6.83
CA PHE A 16 18.67 -6.94 -5.87
C PHE A 16 17.45 -7.80 -5.54
N THR A 17 16.85 -8.46 -6.54
CA THR A 17 15.74 -9.38 -6.29
C THR A 17 16.19 -10.62 -5.54
N THR A 18 17.30 -11.25 -5.93
CA THR A 18 17.78 -12.49 -5.27
C THR A 18 18.20 -12.29 -3.81
N THR A 19 18.67 -11.10 -3.45
CA THR A 19 19.05 -10.76 -2.06
C THR A 19 17.87 -10.33 -1.18
N GLY A 20 16.63 -10.35 -1.69
CA GLY A 20 15.47 -9.95 -0.89
C GLY A 20 15.19 -8.45 -0.88
N GLY A 21 15.83 -7.67 -1.77
CA GLY A 21 15.56 -6.23 -1.91
C GLY A 21 14.09 -5.91 -2.23
N TYR A 22 13.32 -6.88 -2.75
CA TYR A 22 11.87 -6.77 -2.94
C TYR A 22 11.09 -6.63 -1.61
N ALA A 23 11.64 -7.09 -0.49
CA ALA A 23 11.01 -6.97 0.83
C ALA A 23 11.00 -5.52 1.37
N ILE A 24 11.76 -4.62 0.73
CA ILE A 24 11.78 -3.18 1.05
C ILE A 24 10.54 -2.48 0.46
N ALA A 25 9.89 -3.07 -0.54
CA ALA A 25 8.67 -2.51 -1.11
C ALA A 25 7.49 -2.72 -0.15
N PRO A 26 6.65 -1.69 0.07
CA PRO A 26 5.49 -1.80 0.94
C PRO A 26 4.54 -2.88 0.42
N ARG A 27 4.20 -3.83 1.31
CA ARG A 27 3.31 -4.97 1.01
C ARG A 27 1.94 -4.52 0.53
N GLU A 28 1.50 -3.35 1.00
CA GLU A 28 0.27 -2.66 0.60
C GLU A 28 0.05 -2.61 -0.93
N TRP A 29 1.10 -2.70 -1.76
CA TRP A 29 1.01 -2.52 -3.21
C TRP A 29 0.87 -3.81 -4.02
N TYR A 30 1.29 -4.95 -3.48
CA TYR A 30 1.38 -6.20 -4.22
C TYR A 30 0.77 -7.39 -3.49
N ASP A 31 0.60 -7.28 -2.18
CA ASP A 31 0.07 -8.36 -1.37
C ASP A 31 -1.47 -8.27 -1.32
N PRO A 32 -2.19 -9.24 -1.91
CA PRO A 32 -3.65 -9.24 -1.87
C PRO A 32 -4.22 -9.41 -0.46
N ALA A 33 -3.40 -9.85 0.52
CA ALA A 33 -3.79 -9.85 1.93
C ALA A 33 -3.92 -8.43 2.50
N CYS A 34 -3.32 -7.42 1.86
CA CYS A 34 -3.43 -6.02 2.25
C CYS A 34 -4.68 -5.36 1.68
N ASN A 35 -5.82 -5.83 2.19
CA ASN A 35 -7.16 -5.53 1.74
C ASN A 35 -7.90 -4.53 2.64
N ILE A 36 -7.23 -3.84 3.55
CA ILE A 36 -7.86 -2.82 4.40
C ILE A 36 -7.66 -1.47 3.74
N LYS A 37 -8.73 -0.75 3.41
CA LYS A 37 -8.64 0.52 2.68
C LYS A 37 -8.68 1.71 3.62
N GLY A 38 -7.61 2.48 3.73
CA GLY A 38 -7.60 3.74 4.46
C GLY A 38 -7.91 4.94 3.58
N ASN A 39 -9.03 5.63 3.81
CA ASN A 39 -9.32 6.95 3.25
C ASN A 39 -9.17 8.13 4.24
N VAL A 40 -8.83 9.30 3.73
CA VAL A 40 -8.75 10.53 4.51
C VAL A 40 -9.89 11.42 4.06
N SER A 41 -10.83 11.67 4.97
CA SER A 41 -11.92 12.62 4.70
C SER A 41 -11.32 14.01 4.46
N ILE A 42 -11.49 14.56 3.26
CA ILE A 42 -10.93 15.88 2.92
C ILE A 42 -11.55 16.99 3.79
N SER A 43 -12.83 16.84 4.17
CA SER A 43 -13.57 17.84 4.96
C SER A 43 -13.19 17.83 6.44
N SER A 44 -13.12 16.66 7.06
CA SER A 44 -12.83 16.52 8.50
C SER A 44 -11.36 16.22 8.81
N ARG A 45 -10.55 15.92 7.78
CA ARG A 45 -9.18 15.37 7.90
C ARG A 45 -9.08 14.12 8.75
N GLU A 46 -10.20 13.42 8.94
CA GLU A 46 -10.25 12.15 9.65
C GLU A 46 -9.64 11.04 8.81
N ARG A 47 -8.84 10.19 9.46
CA ARG A 47 -8.25 9.00 8.88
C ARG A 47 -9.13 7.81 9.22
N ILE A 48 -9.83 7.27 8.23
CA ILE A 48 -10.80 6.20 8.42
C ILE A 48 -10.36 4.99 7.58
N PHE A 49 -10.41 3.80 8.16
CA PHE A 49 -10.13 2.57 7.42
C PHE A 49 -11.37 1.68 7.30
N HIS A 50 -11.45 1.00 6.16
CA HIS A 50 -12.54 0.12 5.77
C HIS A 50 -12.02 -1.31 5.59
N VAL A 51 -12.74 -2.29 6.13
CA VAL A 51 -12.44 -3.72 6.00
C VAL A 51 -13.37 -4.38 4.98
N LEU A 52 -12.96 -5.55 4.45
CA LEU A 52 -13.83 -6.35 3.57
C LEU A 52 -15.18 -6.64 4.23
N GLY A 53 -16.26 -6.43 3.48
CA GLY A 53 -17.64 -6.65 3.95
C GLY A 53 -18.35 -5.40 4.48
N GLN A 54 -17.65 -4.27 4.62
CA GLN A 54 -18.30 -2.98 4.91
C GLN A 54 -19.03 -2.43 3.68
N LEU A 55 -20.09 -1.66 3.91
CA LEU A 55 -20.92 -1.11 2.85
C LEU A 55 -20.12 -0.19 1.94
N ASP A 56 -19.32 0.68 2.55
CA ASP A 56 -18.57 1.72 1.86
C ASP A 56 -17.17 1.23 1.39
N TYR A 57 -16.84 -0.05 1.62
CA TYR A 57 -15.54 -0.62 1.21
C TYR A 57 -15.32 -0.54 -0.30
N ASN A 58 -16.34 -0.90 -1.09
CA ASN A 58 -16.24 -0.89 -2.55
C ASN A 58 -16.24 0.53 -3.12
N ALA A 59 -16.97 1.45 -2.49
CA ALA A 59 -17.00 2.86 -2.87
C ALA A 59 -15.70 3.59 -2.52
N THR A 60 -14.97 3.11 -1.52
CA THR A 60 -13.71 3.71 -1.10
C THR A 60 -12.60 3.41 -2.12
N ILE A 61 -12.11 4.46 -2.77
CA ILE A 61 -10.97 4.43 -3.69
C ILE A 61 -9.81 5.16 -3.02
N ILE A 62 -8.67 4.49 -2.89
CA ILE A 62 -7.49 5.03 -2.22
C ILE A 62 -6.72 5.93 -3.19
N SER A 63 -6.46 7.15 -2.75
CA SER A 63 -5.70 8.15 -3.48
C SER A 63 -4.51 8.66 -2.65
N ARG A 64 -3.31 8.18 -3.01
CA ARG A 64 -2.06 8.49 -2.29
C ARG A 64 -1.71 9.98 -2.24
N GLN A 65 -2.21 10.76 -3.20
CA GLN A 65 -2.00 12.21 -3.23
C GLN A 65 -2.58 12.92 -2.00
N TYR A 66 -3.57 12.31 -1.33
CA TYR A 66 -4.17 12.81 -0.10
C TYR A 66 -3.65 12.09 1.16
N GLY A 67 -2.59 11.27 1.02
CA GLY A 67 -2.03 10.48 2.12
C GLY A 67 -2.84 9.23 2.47
N GLU A 68 -3.73 8.80 1.57
CA GLU A 68 -4.49 7.56 1.69
C GLU A 68 -3.63 6.34 1.35
N ARG A 69 -3.87 5.23 2.06
CA ARG A 69 -3.11 3.98 1.86
C ARG A 69 -3.89 2.74 2.27
N SER A 70 -3.48 1.58 1.75
CA SER A 70 -4.01 0.28 2.20
C SER A 70 -3.24 -0.20 3.42
N PHE A 71 -3.83 -1.10 4.20
CA PHE A 71 -3.20 -1.76 5.34
C PHE A 71 -3.34 -3.28 5.22
N CYS A 72 -2.44 -3.99 5.88
CA CYS A 72 -2.46 -5.45 5.94
C CYS A 72 -3.12 -5.99 7.21
N SER A 73 -3.27 -5.14 8.24
CA SER A 73 -3.99 -5.49 9.47
C SER A 73 -4.70 -4.29 10.09
N GLU A 74 -5.74 -4.56 10.88
CA GLU A 74 -6.46 -3.50 11.62
C GLU A 74 -5.57 -2.86 12.69
N ASP A 75 -4.67 -3.64 13.31
CA ASP A 75 -3.72 -3.15 14.31
C ASP A 75 -2.72 -2.19 13.69
N GLU A 76 -2.24 -2.48 12.48
CA GLU A 76 -1.38 -1.57 11.72
C GLU A 76 -2.10 -0.24 11.44
N ALA A 77 -3.35 -0.30 10.97
CA ALA A 77 -4.16 0.89 10.71
C ALA A 77 -4.35 1.72 12.00
N GLN A 78 -4.72 1.08 13.10
CA GLN A 78 -4.91 1.72 14.39
C GLN A 78 -3.61 2.33 14.94
N SER A 79 -2.49 1.61 14.86
CA SER A 79 -1.18 2.11 15.28
C SER A 79 -0.71 3.31 14.45
N ALA A 80 -1.14 3.38 13.18
CA ALA A 80 -0.93 4.52 12.30
C ALA A 80 -1.88 5.71 12.58
N GLY A 81 -2.76 5.60 13.58
CA GLY A 81 -3.73 6.62 13.97
C GLY A 81 -4.98 6.66 13.09
N TRP A 82 -5.35 5.53 12.49
CA TRP A 82 -6.57 5.41 11.69
C TRP A 82 -7.70 4.82 12.53
N ARG A 83 -8.92 5.32 12.32
CA ARG A 83 -10.12 4.86 13.01
C ARG A 83 -10.91 3.90 12.11
N LYS A 84 -11.47 2.83 12.67
CA LYS A 84 -12.35 1.93 11.93
C LYS A 84 -13.62 2.66 11.48
N ALA A 85 -14.02 2.45 10.23
CA ALA A 85 -15.32 2.89 9.73
C ALA A 85 -16.45 2.16 10.47
N THR A 86 -17.53 2.87 10.78
CA THR A 86 -18.67 2.30 11.52
C THR A 86 -19.66 1.55 10.61
N ARG A 87 -19.63 1.81 9.29
CA ARG A 87 -20.58 1.28 8.30
C ARG A 87 -19.83 0.86 7.02
#